data_AF-A0A225UKX5-F1
#
_entry.id   AF-A0A225UKX5-F1
#
_cell.length_a   1.000
_cell.length_b   1.000
_cell.length_c   1.000
_cell.angle_alpha   90.00
_cell.angle_beta   90.00
_cell.angle_gamma   90.00
#
_symmetry.space_group_name_H-M   'P 1'
#
loop_
_entity.id
_entity.type
_entity.pdbx_description
1 polymer ?
#
loop_
_entity_poly.entity_id
_entity_poly.type
_entity_poly.pdbx_seq_one_letter_code
_entity_poly.pdbx_strand_id
1 'polypeptide(L)'
;AHEAGDSKKLGIQYINDNSGTELLLDLALADHLLVHEWCGKVTLNVKLEPIYTCMNTLPKCSVSTRTPEVQALGKRLDRYVNEGQLVIRPDIFWNRYTYYWEMPVELHTHLANEAALVIIKGDLNYRRLLGDRLWPPSTPVEEAIPYFPTAFVSFRTMKSNPVVGIPADIVTKLEKEDPKWRYNGKRGTIQSVLPSTSVSK
;
A
#
# COMPACT_ATOMS: atom_id res chain seq x y z
N ALA A 1 -18.73 -4.03 -7.48
CA ALA A 1 -19.00 -4.10 -6.02
C ALA A 1 -19.90 -2.97 -5.52
N HIS A 2 -19.62 -1.70 -5.83
CA HIS A 2 -20.53 -0.58 -5.53
C HIS A 2 -21.94 -0.79 -6.12
N GLU A 3 -22.04 -1.33 -7.33
CA GLU A 3 -23.31 -1.66 -7.99
C GLU A 3 -24.03 -2.89 -7.40
N ALA A 4 -23.34 -3.70 -6.58
CA ALA A 4 -23.86 -4.96 -6.04
C ALA A 4 -24.29 -4.88 -4.57
N GLY A 5 -24.18 -3.71 -3.93
CA GLY A 5 -24.59 -3.49 -2.53
C GLY A 5 -23.72 -4.17 -1.46
N ASP A 6 -22.61 -4.82 -1.83
CA ASP A 6 -21.78 -5.61 -0.92
C ASP A 6 -20.46 -4.95 -0.51
N SER A 7 -20.31 -3.63 -0.75
CA SER A 7 -19.07 -2.90 -0.46
C SER A 7 -18.68 -2.92 1.02
N LYS A 8 -19.67 -3.03 1.93
CA LYS A 8 -19.45 -3.14 3.37
C LYS A 8 -18.78 -4.46 3.79
N LYS A 9 -18.78 -5.49 2.94
CA LYS A 9 -18.00 -6.72 3.20
C LYS A 9 -16.57 -6.65 2.67
N LEU A 10 -16.25 -5.65 1.85
CA LEU A 10 -14.91 -5.51 1.30
C LEU A 10 -13.96 -4.95 2.37
N GLY A 11 -12.84 -5.64 2.54
CA GLY A 11 -11.69 -5.15 3.31
C GLY A 11 -10.63 -4.58 2.38
N ILE A 12 -10.11 -3.39 2.70
CA ILE A 12 -8.92 -2.82 2.07
C ILE A 12 -7.79 -2.89 3.09
N GLN A 13 -6.61 -3.33 2.68
CA GLN A 13 -5.46 -3.38 3.57
C GLN A 13 -4.32 -2.51 3.06
N TYR A 14 -3.61 -1.86 3.96
CA TYR A 14 -2.38 -1.15 3.68
C TYR A 14 -1.21 -1.98 4.18
N ILE A 15 -0.12 -2.00 3.44
CA ILE A 15 1.22 -2.31 3.98
C ILE A 15 1.97 -0.98 4.04
N ASN A 16 2.08 -0.42 5.25
CA ASN A 16 2.56 0.95 5.46
C ASN A 16 4.10 1.06 5.40
N ASP A 17 4.59 2.23 4.96
CA ASP A 17 6.03 2.53 4.88
C ASP A 17 6.50 3.41 6.03
N ASN A 18 6.32 4.73 5.91
CA ASN A 18 6.81 5.74 6.84
C ASN A 18 5.69 6.28 7.76
N SER A 19 6.08 6.81 8.93
CA SER A 19 5.16 7.59 9.78
C SER A 19 5.08 9.06 9.35
N GLY A 20 4.46 9.90 10.19
CA GLY A 20 4.36 11.35 9.95
C GLY A 20 3.38 11.68 8.82
N THR A 21 3.80 12.56 7.91
CA THR A 21 2.95 13.06 6.82
C THR A 21 2.45 11.94 5.91
N GLU A 22 3.27 10.93 5.63
CA GLU A 22 2.85 9.83 4.77
C GLU A 22 1.70 9.02 5.41
N LEU A 23 1.84 8.65 6.69
CA LEU A 23 0.78 7.98 7.43
C LEU A 23 -0.48 8.84 7.54
N LEU A 24 -0.34 10.15 7.73
CA LEU A 24 -1.50 11.06 7.76
C LEU A 24 -2.27 11.05 6.43
N LEU A 25 -1.56 11.02 5.30
CA LEU A 25 -2.19 10.93 3.98
C LEU A 25 -2.83 9.55 3.74
N ASP A 26 -2.21 8.47 4.23
CA ASP A 26 -2.79 7.13 4.19
C ASP A 26 -4.10 7.07 5.01
N LEU A 27 -4.12 7.70 6.18
CA LEU A 27 -5.32 7.81 7.02
C LEU A 27 -6.40 8.68 6.38
N ALA A 28 -6.04 9.77 5.71
CA ALA A 28 -6.97 10.58 4.95
C ALA A 28 -7.60 9.80 3.78
N LEU A 29 -6.80 8.97 3.09
CA LEU A 29 -7.32 8.07 2.06
C LEU A 29 -8.22 6.98 2.66
N ALA A 30 -7.84 6.38 3.79
CA ALA A 30 -8.69 5.42 4.49
C ALA A 30 -10.04 6.02 4.92
N ASP A 31 -10.04 7.24 5.48
CA ASP A 31 -11.27 7.98 5.78
C ASP A 31 -12.10 8.20 4.52
N HIS A 32 -11.48 8.60 3.41
CA HIS A 32 -12.20 8.78 2.14
C HIS A 32 -12.88 7.48 1.68
N LEU A 33 -12.20 6.33 1.76
CA LEU A 33 -12.77 5.02 1.39
C LEU A 33 -13.95 4.63 2.27
N LEU A 34 -13.89 4.90 3.58
CA LEU A 34 -14.93 4.56 4.54
C LEU A 34 -16.13 5.52 4.47
N VAL A 35 -15.90 6.84 4.33
CA VAL A 35 -16.96 7.85 4.20
C VAL A 35 -17.83 7.60 2.98
N HIS A 36 -17.23 7.17 1.87
CA HIS A 36 -17.96 6.89 0.63
C HIS A 36 -18.47 5.44 0.55
N GLU A 37 -18.33 4.66 1.63
CA GLU A 37 -18.75 3.25 1.69
C GLU A 37 -18.18 2.37 0.56
N TRP A 38 -16.96 2.67 0.08
CA TRP A 38 -16.28 1.85 -0.93
C TRP A 38 -15.70 0.56 -0.33
N CYS A 39 -15.51 0.54 0.99
CA CYS A 39 -15.16 -0.63 1.77
C CYS A 39 -15.84 -0.54 3.15
N GLY A 40 -15.99 -1.67 3.84
CA GLY A 40 -16.49 -1.69 5.22
C GLY A 40 -15.38 -1.68 6.27
N LYS A 41 -14.15 -2.03 5.87
CA LYS A 41 -13.02 -2.17 6.78
C LYS A 41 -11.71 -1.80 6.10
N VAL A 42 -10.86 -1.07 6.82
CA VAL A 42 -9.48 -0.78 6.48
C VAL A 42 -8.55 -1.37 7.54
N THR A 43 -7.55 -2.14 7.12
CA THR A 43 -6.49 -2.64 8.02
C THR A 43 -5.15 -2.01 7.65
N LEU A 44 -4.46 -1.41 8.62
CA LEU A 44 -3.10 -0.90 8.50
C LEU A 44 -2.12 -1.97 9.00
N ASN A 45 -1.40 -2.61 8.08
CA ASN A 45 -0.33 -3.54 8.43
C ASN A 45 0.95 -2.74 8.68
N VAL A 46 1.35 -2.69 9.96
CA VAL A 46 2.47 -1.87 10.43
C VAL A 46 3.60 -2.73 10.98
N LYS A 47 4.81 -2.19 10.96
CA LYS A 47 5.98 -2.81 11.58
C LYS A 47 5.72 -3.00 13.08
N LEU A 48 6.08 -4.15 13.63
CA LEU A 48 5.94 -4.45 15.07
C LEU A 48 6.95 -3.66 15.90
N GLU A 49 8.17 -3.49 15.41
CA GLU A 49 9.22 -2.72 16.10
C GLU A 49 9.59 -1.44 15.33
N PRO A 50 10.07 -0.38 16.00
CA PRO A 50 10.50 0.84 15.32
C PRO A 50 11.68 0.58 14.37
N ILE A 51 11.46 0.74 13.07
CA ILE A 51 12.52 0.71 12.04
C ILE A 51 12.22 1.79 10.99
N TYR A 52 13.23 2.55 10.58
CA TYR A 52 13.09 3.59 9.53
C TYR A 52 11.95 4.60 9.82
N THR A 53 11.87 5.09 11.06
CA THR A 53 10.92 6.14 11.47
C THR A 53 9.44 5.74 11.34
N CYS A 54 9.07 4.45 11.41
CA CYS A 54 7.67 4.03 11.53
C CYS A 54 7.19 4.04 13.00
N MET A 55 5.97 4.50 13.26
CA MET A 55 5.36 4.51 14.59
C MET A 55 4.19 3.51 14.60
N ASN A 56 4.03 2.78 15.70
CA ASN A 56 3.00 1.73 15.85
C ASN A 56 1.65 2.28 16.36
N THR A 57 1.52 3.59 16.49
CA THR A 57 0.34 4.25 17.05
C THR A 57 -0.20 5.28 16.06
N LEU A 58 -1.52 5.47 16.05
CA LEU A 58 -2.12 6.52 15.22
C LEU A 58 -1.61 7.89 15.67
N PRO A 59 -1.35 8.81 14.74
CA PRO A 59 -1.07 10.18 15.09
C PRO A 59 -2.26 10.75 15.87
N LYS A 60 -1.98 11.45 16.98
CA LYS A 60 -3.00 12.16 17.74
C LYS A 60 -3.50 13.37 16.93
N CYS A 61 -4.44 13.12 16.01
CA CYS A 61 -5.01 14.14 15.13
C CYS A 61 -6.01 15.06 15.86
N SER A 62 -6.59 14.59 16.97
CA SER A 62 -7.64 15.29 17.74
C SER A 62 -7.11 16.33 18.75
N VAL A 63 -5.84 16.74 18.68
CA VAL A 63 -5.24 17.72 19.60
C VAL A 63 -5.64 19.15 19.23
N SER A 64 -5.95 19.98 20.22
CA SER A 64 -6.46 21.36 20.07
C SER A 64 -5.54 22.32 19.31
N THR A 65 -4.28 21.96 19.12
CA THR A 65 -3.28 22.76 18.38
C THR A 65 -3.36 22.59 16.86
N ARG A 66 -4.26 21.73 16.35
CA ARG A 66 -4.44 21.46 14.92
C ARG A 66 -5.61 22.24 14.31
N THR A 67 -5.65 22.35 12.98
CA THR A 67 -6.76 23.02 12.29
C THR A 67 -8.09 22.26 12.49
N PRO A 68 -9.25 22.93 12.38
CA PRO A 68 -10.56 22.29 12.55
C PRO A 68 -10.77 21.06 11.66
N GLU A 69 -10.24 21.08 10.44
CA GLU A 69 -10.37 19.98 9.46
C GLU A 69 -9.59 18.75 9.92
N VAL A 70 -8.37 18.94 10.44
CA VAL A 70 -7.54 17.85 10.98
C VAL A 70 -8.15 17.27 12.24
N GLN A 71 -8.75 18.12 13.09
CA GLN A 71 -9.49 17.64 14.26
C GLN A 71 -10.74 16.84 13.86
N ALA A 72 -11.47 17.28 12.83
CA ALA A 72 -12.63 16.56 12.31
C ALA A 72 -12.24 15.20 11.72
N LEU A 73 -11.13 15.13 10.98
CA LEU A 73 -10.55 13.86 10.53
C LEU A 73 -10.18 12.97 11.72
N GLY A 74 -9.51 13.52 12.74
CA GLY A 74 -9.16 12.78 13.96
C GLY A 74 -10.37 12.14 14.63
N LYS A 75 -11.47 12.90 14.82
CA LYS A 75 -12.72 12.38 15.40
C LYS A 75 -13.31 11.22 14.58
N ARG A 76 -13.26 11.30 13.24
CA ARG A 76 -13.75 10.22 12.37
C ARG A 76 -12.88 8.97 12.49
N LEU A 77 -11.56 9.13 12.48
CA LEU A 77 -10.61 8.03 12.65
C LEU A 77 -10.80 7.35 14.02
N ASP A 78 -10.93 8.13 15.10
CA ASP A 78 -11.19 7.61 16.45
C ASP A 78 -12.47 6.77 16.48
N ARG A 79 -13.54 7.24 15.81
CA ARG A 79 -14.78 6.48 15.66
C ARG A 79 -14.57 5.17 14.89
N TYR A 80 -13.89 5.18 13.74
CA TYR A 80 -13.65 3.97 12.95
C TYR A 80 -12.86 2.92 13.72
N VAL A 81 -11.90 3.34 14.55
CA VAL A 81 -11.17 2.43 15.43
C VAL A 81 -12.09 1.82 16.47
N ASN A 82 -12.92 2.63 17.14
CA ASN A 82 -13.87 2.15 18.15
C ASN A 82 -14.92 1.19 17.56
N GLU A 83 -15.34 1.42 16.31
CA GLU A 83 -16.31 0.59 15.59
C GLU A 83 -15.65 -0.62 14.87
N GLY A 84 -14.32 -0.76 14.94
CA GLY A 84 -13.58 -1.86 14.31
C GLY A 84 -13.47 -1.76 12.77
N GLN A 85 -13.85 -0.63 12.19
CA GLN A 85 -13.73 -0.35 10.76
C GLN A 85 -12.29 0.03 10.36
N LEU A 86 -11.51 0.61 11.28
CA LEU A 86 -10.09 0.87 11.09
C LEU A 86 -9.29 0.04 12.09
N VAL A 87 -8.50 -0.91 11.59
CA VAL A 87 -7.71 -1.84 12.43
C VAL A 87 -6.23 -1.63 12.17
N ILE A 88 -5.43 -1.61 13.24
CA ILE A 88 -3.97 -1.57 13.15
C ILE A 88 -3.47 -2.97 13.49
N ARG A 89 -2.71 -3.58 12.58
CA ARG A 89 -2.18 -4.93 12.72
C ARG A 89 -0.65 -4.89 12.67
N PRO A 90 0.04 -4.94 13.81
CA PRO A 90 1.48 -5.08 13.83
C PRO A 90 1.89 -6.53 13.53
N ASP A 91 2.96 -6.73 12.75
CA ASP A 91 3.57 -8.04 12.52
C ASP A 91 5.09 -7.92 12.36
N ILE A 92 5.84 -8.87 12.94
CA ILE A 92 7.31 -8.90 12.87
C ILE A 92 7.83 -9.13 11.44
N PHE A 93 7.04 -9.75 10.56
CA PHE A 93 7.40 -9.95 9.14
C PHE A 93 7.69 -8.62 8.43
N TRP A 94 7.01 -7.55 8.81
CA TRP A 94 7.23 -6.21 8.23
C TRP A 94 8.58 -5.61 8.65
N ASN A 95 9.17 -6.09 9.73
CA ASN A 95 10.52 -5.73 10.20
C ASN A 95 11.63 -6.57 9.56
N ARG A 96 11.30 -7.71 8.94
CA ARG A 96 12.29 -8.62 8.33
C ARG A 96 12.80 -8.08 6.99
N TYR A 97 14.01 -8.49 6.63
CA TYR A 97 14.63 -8.23 5.33
C TYR A 97 14.20 -9.23 4.24
N THR A 98 13.35 -10.19 4.58
CA THR A 98 12.87 -11.24 3.68
C THR A 98 11.89 -10.69 2.64
N TYR A 99 11.82 -11.38 1.52
CA TYR A 99 10.98 -11.00 0.38
C TYR A 99 9.56 -11.52 0.54
N TYR A 100 8.64 -11.02 -0.28
CA TYR A 100 7.21 -11.36 -0.12
C TYR A 100 6.86 -12.79 -0.53
N TRP A 101 7.69 -13.48 -1.32
CA TRP A 101 7.52 -14.93 -1.56
C TRP A 101 7.87 -15.78 -0.34
N GLU A 102 8.50 -15.19 0.68
CA GLU A 102 8.82 -15.84 1.97
C GLU A 102 7.81 -15.44 3.06
N MET A 103 6.66 -14.87 2.67
CA MET A 103 5.61 -14.48 3.62
C MET A 103 5.10 -15.71 4.39
N PRO A 104 5.00 -15.64 5.73
CA PRO A 104 4.43 -16.72 6.53
C PRO A 104 3.02 -17.09 6.06
N VAL A 105 2.69 -18.38 6.10
CA VAL A 105 1.42 -18.92 5.60
C VAL A 105 0.22 -18.25 6.28
N GLU A 106 0.33 -17.97 7.58
CA GLU A 106 -0.71 -17.31 8.37
C GLU A 106 -0.99 -15.91 7.83
N LEU A 107 0.06 -15.09 7.64
CA LEU A 107 -0.07 -13.73 7.12
C LEU A 107 -0.56 -13.71 5.67
N HIS A 108 -0.07 -14.63 4.85
CA HIS A 108 -0.53 -14.82 3.47
C HIS A 108 -2.04 -15.14 3.44
N THR A 109 -2.49 -16.06 4.29
CA THR A 109 -3.90 -16.46 4.41
C THR A 109 -4.78 -15.30 4.88
N HIS A 110 -4.31 -14.49 5.84
CA HIS A 110 -5.02 -13.29 6.27
C HIS A 110 -5.20 -12.27 5.14
N LEU A 111 -4.16 -12.00 4.35
CA LEU A 111 -4.26 -11.09 3.21
C LEU A 111 -5.20 -11.65 2.14
N ALA A 112 -5.09 -12.93 1.79
CA ALA A 112 -5.92 -13.56 0.77
C ALA A 112 -7.42 -13.54 1.13
N ASN A 113 -7.76 -13.79 2.40
CA ASN A 113 -9.15 -13.97 2.81
C ASN A 113 -9.83 -12.66 3.24
N GLU A 114 -9.07 -11.71 3.78
CA GLU A 114 -9.65 -10.49 4.37
C GLU A 114 -9.51 -9.26 3.46
N ALA A 115 -8.63 -9.28 2.46
CA ALA A 115 -8.37 -8.13 1.59
C ALA A 115 -8.93 -8.35 0.18
N ALA A 116 -9.87 -7.48 -0.20
CA ALA A 116 -10.27 -7.32 -1.59
C ALA A 116 -9.20 -6.58 -2.43
N LEU A 117 -8.41 -5.72 -1.78
CA LEU A 117 -7.26 -5.04 -2.36
C LEU A 117 -6.24 -4.70 -1.27
N VAL A 118 -4.96 -4.89 -1.58
CA VAL A 118 -3.84 -4.44 -0.75
C VAL A 118 -3.14 -3.24 -1.38
N ILE A 119 -3.05 -2.13 -0.65
CA ILE A 119 -2.29 -0.93 -1.01
C ILE A 119 -0.90 -1.05 -0.39
N ILE A 120 0.11 -1.16 -1.25
CA ILE A 120 1.50 -1.40 -0.86
C ILE A 120 2.29 -0.09 -0.99
N LYS A 121 2.72 0.47 0.13
CA LYS A 121 3.33 1.81 0.17
C LYS A 121 4.85 1.75 0.11
N GLY A 122 5.45 2.66 -0.64
CA GLY A 122 6.86 2.99 -0.51
C GLY A 122 7.84 2.10 -1.27
N ASP A 123 9.10 2.53 -1.27
CA ASP A 123 10.17 1.92 -2.08
C ASP A 123 10.67 0.60 -1.51
N LEU A 124 10.75 0.48 -0.17
CA LEU A 124 11.19 -0.75 0.48
C LEU A 124 10.24 -1.91 0.18
N ASN A 125 8.93 -1.70 0.31
CA ASN A 125 7.94 -2.74 0.01
C ASN A 125 7.95 -3.11 -1.47
N TYR A 126 8.18 -2.16 -2.38
CA TYR A 126 8.33 -2.45 -3.80
C TYR A 126 9.57 -3.27 -4.12
N ARG A 127 10.71 -2.98 -3.49
CA ARG A 127 11.91 -3.82 -3.61
C ARG A 127 11.65 -5.22 -3.09
N ARG A 128 10.92 -5.35 -1.97
CA ARG A 128 10.55 -6.66 -1.41
C ARG A 128 9.61 -7.48 -2.31
N LEU A 129 8.73 -6.80 -3.06
CA LEU A 129 7.92 -7.41 -4.14
C LEU A 129 8.78 -7.90 -5.32
N LEU A 130 9.81 -7.16 -5.72
CA LEU A 130 10.62 -7.54 -6.88
C LEU A 130 11.81 -8.45 -6.55
N GLY A 131 12.01 -8.77 -5.27
CA GLY A 131 13.19 -9.49 -4.83
C GLY A 131 14.46 -8.67 -4.84
N ASP A 132 14.33 -7.35 -4.90
CA ASP A 132 15.42 -6.39 -5.12
C ASP A 132 16.28 -6.72 -6.37
N ARG A 133 15.68 -7.40 -7.36
CA ARG A 133 16.35 -7.82 -8.60
C ARG A 133 16.27 -6.75 -9.68
N LEU A 134 17.28 -6.74 -10.56
CA LEU A 134 17.31 -5.89 -11.76
C LEU A 134 16.58 -6.58 -12.92
N TRP A 135 15.25 -6.58 -12.86
CA TRP A 135 14.40 -7.02 -13.96
C TRP A 135 14.58 -6.12 -15.20
N PRO A 136 14.40 -6.64 -16.42
CA PRO A 136 14.14 -5.79 -17.58
C PRO A 136 12.96 -4.86 -17.25
N PRO A 137 13.09 -3.52 -17.38
CA PRO A 137 12.04 -2.59 -16.95
C PRO A 137 10.68 -2.81 -17.61
N SER A 138 10.64 -3.41 -18.81
CA SER A 138 9.43 -3.72 -19.55
C SER A 138 8.76 -5.04 -19.14
N THR A 139 9.34 -5.79 -18.21
CA THR A 139 8.74 -7.03 -17.69
C THR A 139 7.35 -6.73 -17.12
N PRO A 140 6.30 -7.48 -17.47
CA PRO A 140 4.99 -7.34 -16.83
C PRO A 140 5.06 -7.52 -15.32
N VAL A 141 4.24 -6.76 -14.58
CA VAL A 141 4.27 -6.78 -13.11
C VAL A 141 3.80 -8.14 -12.55
N GLU A 142 2.86 -8.78 -13.24
CA GLU A 142 2.32 -10.10 -12.93
C GLU A 142 3.36 -11.21 -13.09
N GLU A 143 4.28 -11.07 -14.05
CA GLU A 143 5.38 -12.01 -14.27
C GLU A 143 6.43 -11.90 -13.17
N ALA A 144 6.74 -10.68 -12.74
CA ALA A 144 7.72 -10.44 -11.68
C ALA A 144 7.19 -10.79 -10.27
N ILE A 145 5.86 -10.75 -10.08
CA ILE A 145 5.20 -10.93 -8.77
C ILE A 145 4.05 -11.95 -8.88
N PRO A 146 4.32 -13.23 -9.21
CA PRO A 146 3.27 -14.23 -9.42
C PRO A 146 2.68 -14.79 -8.11
N TYR A 147 3.22 -14.41 -6.96
CA TYR A 147 3.03 -15.09 -5.68
C TYR A 147 2.25 -14.26 -4.64
N PHE A 148 1.86 -13.03 -4.95
CA PHE A 148 1.16 -12.18 -3.97
C PHE A 148 -0.28 -12.69 -3.74
N PRO A 149 -0.76 -12.80 -2.49
CA PRO A 149 -1.98 -13.56 -2.14
C PRO A 149 -3.30 -13.07 -2.74
N THR A 150 -3.37 -11.81 -3.17
CA THR A 150 -4.61 -11.15 -3.61
C THR A 150 -4.31 -9.99 -4.54
N ALA A 151 -5.35 -9.29 -4.99
CA ALA A 151 -5.22 -8.05 -5.74
C ALA A 151 -4.40 -7.02 -4.94
N PHE A 152 -3.49 -6.33 -5.62
CA PHE A 152 -2.74 -5.25 -4.99
C PHE A 152 -2.52 -4.06 -5.92
N VAL A 153 -2.26 -2.91 -5.31
CA VAL A 153 -1.72 -1.73 -5.96
C VAL A 153 -0.54 -1.22 -5.15
N SER A 154 0.59 -0.97 -5.81
CA SER A 154 1.77 -0.37 -5.19
C SER A 154 1.86 1.11 -5.52
N PHE A 155 1.97 1.94 -4.49
CA PHE A 155 2.27 3.36 -4.58
C PHE A 155 3.72 3.58 -4.17
N ARG A 156 4.56 3.91 -5.14
CA ARG A 156 6.00 4.03 -4.92
C ARG A 156 6.51 5.36 -5.45
N THR A 157 7.23 6.09 -4.61
CA THR A 157 8.22 7.08 -5.07
C THR A 157 9.52 6.34 -5.38
N MET A 158 10.08 6.56 -6.57
CA MET A 158 11.25 5.85 -7.08
C MET A 158 12.54 6.27 -6.35
N LYS A 159 13.01 5.42 -5.44
CA LYS A 159 14.22 5.65 -4.62
C LYS A 159 15.26 4.52 -4.78
N SER A 160 15.09 3.62 -5.75
CA SER A 160 15.98 2.47 -6.00
C SER A 160 15.88 1.94 -7.43
N ASN A 161 16.86 1.15 -7.85
CA ASN A 161 16.97 0.66 -9.23
C ASN A 161 15.87 -0.31 -9.70
N PRO A 162 15.37 -1.26 -8.89
CA PRO A 162 14.39 -2.24 -9.37
C PRO A 162 13.13 -1.57 -9.93
N VAL A 163 12.69 -1.98 -11.12
CA VAL A 163 11.48 -1.47 -11.77
C VAL A 163 10.99 -2.49 -12.80
N VAL A 164 9.68 -2.57 -12.98
CA VAL A 164 9.00 -3.39 -13.98
C VAL A 164 7.84 -2.58 -14.59
N GLY A 165 7.18 -3.09 -15.63
CA GLY A 165 5.98 -2.51 -16.22
C GLY A 165 6.15 -1.15 -16.92
N ILE A 166 7.37 -0.74 -17.25
CA ILE A 166 7.64 0.50 -18.01
C ILE A 166 8.03 0.15 -19.45
N PRO A 167 7.28 0.62 -20.46
CA PRO A 167 7.61 0.44 -21.87
C PRO A 167 9.05 0.86 -22.23
N ALA A 168 9.69 0.10 -23.12
CA ALA A 168 11.11 0.27 -23.44
C ALA A 168 11.44 1.63 -24.07
N ASP A 169 10.51 2.20 -24.83
CA ASP A 169 10.60 3.55 -25.40
C ASP A 169 10.61 4.63 -24.30
N ILE A 170 9.74 4.48 -23.29
CA ILE A 170 9.71 5.38 -22.12
C ILE A 170 11.02 5.26 -21.33
N VAL A 171 11.53 4.04 -21.11
CA VAL A 171 12.82 3.86 -20.44
C VAL A 171 13.95 4.54 -21.21
N THR A 172 14.02 4.32 -22.53
CA THR A 172 15.05 4.94 -23.38
C THR A 172 15.00 6.47 -23.29
N LYS A 173 13.80 7.05 -23.24
CA LYS A 173 13.60 8.49 -23.05
C LYS A 173 14.11 8.95 -21.68
N LEU A 174 13.71 8.27 -20.61
CA LEU A 174 14.09 8.62 -19.24
C LEU A 174 15.60 8.53 -19.00
N GLU A 175 16.27 7.52 -19.58
CA GLU A 175 17.73 7.38 -19.49
C GLU A 175 18.48 8.55 -20.13
N LYS A 176 17.95 9.10 -21.22
CA LYS A 176 18.52 10.28 -21.88
C LYS A 176 18.26 11.56 -21.10
N GLU A 177 17.07 11.71 -20.54
CA GLU A 177 16.66 12.91 -19.80
C GLU A 177 17.35 13.03 -18.43
N ASP A 178 17.48 11.92 -17.71
CA ASP A 178 17.94 11.90 -16.33
C ASP A 178 18.49 10.52 -15.96
N PRO A 179 19.82 10.29 -16.05
CA PRO A 179 20.43 8.99 -15.72
C PRO A 179 20.17 8.48 -14.29
N LYS A 180 19.65 9.34 -13.40
CA LYS A 180 19.32 8.99 -12.00
C LYS A 180 17.81 8.81 -11.77
N TRP A 181 17.00 8.78 -12.82
CA TRP A 181 15.54 8.79 -12.75
C TRP A 181 14.93 7.70 -11.86
N ARG A 182 15.63 6.57 -11.71
CA ARG A 182 15.17 5.42 -10.91
C ARG A 182 15.28 5.62 -9.40
N TYR A 183 16.19 6.47 -8.93
CA TYR A 183 16.51 6.54 -7.49
C TYR A 183 16.68 7.95 -6.93
N ASN A 184 16.39 8.98 -7.72
CA ASN A 184 16.48 10.37 -7.26
C ASN A 184 15.21 10.90 -6.58
N GLY A 185 14.16 10.07 -6.42
CA GLY A 185 12.94 10.44 -5.70
C GLY A 185 12.00 11.40 -6.42
N LYS A 186 12.28 11.77 -7.69
CA LYS A 186 11.48 12.75 -8.44
C LYS A 186 10.25 12.17 -9.15
N ARG A 187 10.21 10.85 -9.31
CA ARG A 187 9.16 10.14 -10.04
C ARG A 187 8.51 9.11 -9.14
N GLY A 188 7.30 8.71 -9.48
CA GLY A 188 6.59 7.64 -8.80
C GLY A 188 5.84 6.75 -9.77
N THR A 189 5.53 5.55 -9.32
CA THR A 189 4.76 4.56 -10.05
C THR A 189 3.54 4.17 -9.22
N ILE A 190 2.41 4.02 -9.92
CA ILE A 190 1.21 3.34 -9.42
C ILE A 190 1.04 2.11 -10.29
N GLN A 191 1.22 0.92 -9.71
CA GLN A 191 1.17 -0.35 -10.43
C GLN A 191 0.27 -1.32 -9.71
N SER A 192 -0.64 -1.97 -10.43
CA SER A 192 -1.58 -2.91 -9.84
C SER A 192 -1.55 -4.25 -10.55
N VAL A 193 -1.73 -5.31 -9.78
CA VAL A 193 -2.15 -6.63 -10.28
C VAL A 193 -3.57 -6.83 -9.77
N LEU A 194 -4.52 -6.81 -10.68
CA LEU A 194 -5.94 -6.98 -10.37
C LEU A 194 -6.40 -8.36 -10.86
N PRO A 195 -7.43 -8.95 -10.23
CA PRO A 195 -8.04 -10.17 -10.73
C PRO A 195 -8.55 -9.88 -12.14
N SER A 196 -8.33 -10.80 -13.08
CA SER A 196 -8.95 -10.71 -14.39
C SER A 196 -10.46 -10.71 -14.20
N THR A 197 -11.11 -9.57 -14.44
CA THR A 197 -12.55 -9.51 -14.61
C THR A 197 -12.85 -10.31 -15.87
N SER A 198 -13.23 -11.57 -15.70
CA SER A 198 -13.96 -12.31 -16.74
C SER A 198 -15.29 -11.57 -16.91
N VAL A 199 -15.27 -10.52 -17.73
CA VAL A 199 -16.47 -9.94 -18.30
C VAL A 199 -16.97 -11.00 -19.27
N SER A 200 -17.88 -11.85 -18.79
CA SER A 200 -18.73 -12.66 -19.65
C SER A 200 -19.41 -11.67 -20.61
N LYS A 201 -18.97 -11.68 -21.87
CA LYS A 201 -19.67 -11.02 -22.97
C LYS A 201 -21.00 -11.69 -23.22
#